data_AF-A0A952WE13-F1
#
_entry.id   AF-A0A952WE13-F1
#
_cell.length_a   1.000
_cell.length_b   1.000
_cell.length_c   1.000
_cell.angle_alpha   90.00
_cell.angle_beta   90.00
_cell.angle_gamma   90.00
#
_symmetry.space_group_name_H-M   'P 1'
#
loop_
_entity.id
_entity.type
_entity.pdbx_description
1 polymer ?
#
loop_
_entity_poly.entity_id
_entity_poly.type
_entity_poly.pdbx_seq_one_letter_code
_entity_poly.pdbx_strand_id
1 'polypeptide(L)'
;MHPFHSVLDQAGALLAQASSSMAIEEEHLKAIVIIGGFGIAFVAIITNAVRSTVATRAREQSRREIAAYVAEGSISPDDAARLLADGDKPSCRGKRA
;
A
#
# COMPACT_ATOMS: atom_id res chain seq x y z
N MET A 1 67.42 14.43 -2.40
CA MET A 1 66.57 14.39 -1.18
C MET A 1 65.17 14.89 -1.51
N HIS A 2 64.28 14.09 -2.15
CA HIS A 2 62.86 14.47 -2.35
C HIS A 2 61.87 13.28 -2.40
N PRO A 3 61.76 12.42 -1.36
CA PRO A 3 60.67 11.44 -1.27
C PRO A 3 59.45 11.90 -0.43
N PHE A 4 59.51 13.05 0.26
CA PHE A 4 58.48 13.42 1.24
C PHE A 4 57.21 14.07 0.64
N HIS A 5 57.29 14.70 -0.53
CA HIS A 5 56.11 15.36 -1.14
C HIS A 5 55.12 14.37 -1.77
N SER A 6 55.60 13.25 -2.30
CA SER A 6 54.74 12.21 -2.91
C SER A 6 53.90 11.45 -1.87
N VAL A 7 54.40 11.34 -0.64
CA VAL A 7 53.67 10.65 0.45
C VAL A 7 52.50 11.51 0.94
N LEU A 8 52.70 12.82 1.04
CA LEU A 8 51.63 13.76 1.42
C LEU A 8 50.52 13.83 0.38
N ASP A 9 50.87 13.77 -0.92
CA ASP A 9 49.90 13.76 -2.01
C ASP A 9 49.08 12.44 -2.05
N GLN A 10 49.73 11.29 -1.83
CA GLN A 10 49.03 10.00 -1.70
C GLN A 10 48.08 9.94 -0.50
N ALA A 11 48.48 10.49 0.65
CA ALA A 11 47.61 10.54 1.82
C ALA A 11 46.37 11.43 1.58
N GLY A 12 46.54 12.56 0.87
CA GLY A 12 45.43 13.43 0.47
C GLY A 12 44.44 12.73 -0.48
N ALA A 13 44.95 12.02 -1.49
CA ALA A 13 44.13 11.26 -2.43
C ALA A 13 43.32 10.14 -1.76
N LEU A 14 43.91 9.41 -0.80
CA LEU A 14 43.23 8.37 -0.02
C LEU A 14 42.11 8.92 0.86
N LEU A 15 42.33 10.06 1.52
CA LEU A 15 41.29 10.72 2.32
C LEU A 15 40.13 11.25 1.47
N ALA A 16 40.42 11.81 0.30
CA ALA A 16 39.39 12.23 -0.65
C ALA A 16 38.56 11.04 -1.16
N GLN A 17 39.21 9.90 -1.46
CA GLN A 17 38.54 8.69 -1.92
C GLN A 17 37.63 8.07 -0.83
N ALA A 18 38.07 8.09 0.44
CA ALA A 18 37.27 7.62 1.58
C ALA A 18 36.05 8.52 1.88
N SER A 19 36.17 9.84 1.67
CA SER A 19 35.03 10.76 1.83
C SER A 19 33.96 10.56 0.75
N SER A 20 34.38 10.19 -0.46
CA SER A 20 33.50 10.00 -1.60
C SER A 20 32.64 8.74 -1.46
N SER A 21 33.18 7.64 -0.91
CA SER A 21 32.42 6.41 -0.70
C SER A 21 31.34 6.53 0.38
N MET A 22 31.57 7.33 1.43
CA MET A 22 30.57 7.59 2.46
C MET A 22 29.40 8.46 1.96
N ALA A 23 29.63 9.36 0.99
CA ALA A 23 28.59 10.20 0.42
C ALA A 23 27.60 9.41 -0.47
N ILE A 24 28.10 8.41 -1.19
CA ILE A 24 27.32 7.60 -2.12
C ILE A 24 26.29 6.71 -1.37
N GLU A 25 26.64 6.18 -0.20
CA GLU A 25 25.73 5.34 0.59
C GLU A 25 24.53 6.12 1.16
N GLU A 26 24.73 7.37 1.58
CA GLU A 26 23.65 8.22 2.10
C GLU A 26 22.63 8.62 1.04
N GLU A 27 23.09 8.91 -0.19
CA GLU A 27 22.21 9.24 -1.30
C GLU A 27 21.35 8.03 -1.72
N HIS A 28 21.97 6.86 -1.80
CA HIS A 28 21.26 5.62 -2.14
C HIS A 28 20.23 5.23 -1.08
N LEU A 29 20.57 5.33 0.21
CA LEU A 29 19.63 5.00 1.29
C LEU A 29 18.39 5.89 1.25
N LYS A 30 18.58 7.21 1.03
CA LYS A 30 17.47 8.17 0.89
C LYS A 30 16.61 7.84 -0.33
N ALA A 31 17.24 7.55 -1.48
CA ALA A 31 16.51 7.17 -2.68
C ALA A 31 15.67 5.90 -2.50
N ILE A 32 16.22 4.87 -1.83
CA ILE A 32 15.52 3.61 -1.56
C ILE A 32 14.31 3.84 -0.64
N VAL A 33 14.44 4.64 0.42
CA VAL A 33 13.33 4.94 1.33
C VAL A 33 12.21 5.69 0.61
N ILE A 34 12.56 6.67 -0.24
CA ILE A 34 11.57 7.44 -1.00
C ILE A 34 10.86 6.51 -2.00
N ILE A 35 11.60 5.82 -2.86
CA ILE A 35 11.02 4.95 -3.89
C ILE A 35 10.23 3.80 -3.26
N GLY A 36 10.77 3.17 -2.21
CA GLY A 36 10.11 2.10 -1.47
C GLY A 36 8.84 2.57 -0.77
N GLY A 37 8.90 3.73 -0.09
CA GLY A 37 7.75 4.33 0.57
C GLY A 37 6.62 4.68 -0.40
N PHE A 38 6.96 5.30 -1.54
CA PHE A 38 6.01 5.58 -2.60
C PHE A 38 5.43 4.30 -3.22
N GLY A 39 6.24 3.26 -3.42
CA GLY A 39 5.77 1.97 -3.94
C GLY A 39 4.71 1.34 -3.04
N ILE A 40 4.95 1.28 -1.73
CA ILE A 40 3.99 0.73 -0.77
C ILE A 40 2.72 1.58 -0.73
N ALA A 41 2.85 2.90 -0.67
CA ALA A 41 1.69 3.81 -0.67
C ALA A 41 0.84 3.64 -1.93
N PHE A 42 1.48 3.54 -3.10
CA PHE A 42 0.83 3.36 -4.38
C PHE A 42 0.01 2.05 -4.42
N VAL A 43 0.63 0.93 -4.03
CA VAL A 43 -0.05 -0.37 -3.96
C VAL A 43 -1.23 -0.34 -3.00
N ALA A 44 -1.09 0.31 -1.84
CA ALA A 44 -2.16 0.43 -0.85
C ALA A 44 -3.35 1.22 -1.40
N ILE A 45 -3.10 2.33 -2.10
CA ILE A 45 -4.15 3.17 -2.70
C ILE A 45 -4.92 2.38 -3.76
N ILE A 46 -4.22 1.71 -4.68
CA ILE A 46 -4.86 0.93 -5.74
C ILE A 46 -5.68 -0.21 -5.14
N THR A 47 -5.10 -0.95 -4.20
CA THR A 47 -5.79 -2.09 -3.56
C THR A 47 -7.05 -1.63 -2.86
N ASN A 48 -7.01 -0.47 -2.18
CA ASN A 48 -8.18 0.09 -1.51
C ASN A 48 -9.26 0.51 -2.52
N ALA A 49 -8.89 1.16 -3.62
CA ALA A 49 -9.82 1.57 -4.68
C ALA A 49 -10.47 0.37 -5.39
N VAL A 50 -9.71 -0.68 -5.66
CA VAL A 50 -10.24 -1.93 -6.23
C VAL A 50 -11.19 -2.59 -5.22
N ARG A 51 -10.79 -2.69 -3.96
CA ARG A 51 -11.62 -3.29 -2.91
C ARG A 51 -12.96 -2.57 -2.75
N SER A 52 -12.99 -1.24 -2.75
CA SER A 52 -14.24 -0.49 -2.63
C SER A 52 -15.15 -0.75 -3.83
N THR A 53 -14.58 -0.78 -5.03
CA THR A 53 -15.33 -1.04 -6.27
C THR A 53 -15.94 -2.45 -6.28
N VAL A 54 -15.15 -3.46 -5.91
CA VAL A 54 -15.60 -4.86 -5.82
C VAL A 54 -16.69 -5.01 -4.76
N ALA A 55 -16.54 -4.37 -3.59
CA ALA A 55 -17.55 -4.44 -2.53
C ALA A 55 -18.89 -3.85 -2.95
N THR A 56 -18.89 -2.71 -3.67
CA THR A 56 -20.12 -2.11 -4.20
C THR A 56 -20.79 -3.03 -5.23
N ARG A 57 -20.00 -3.56 -6.17
CA ARG A 57 -20.53 -4.49 -7.19
C ARG A 57 -21.13 -5.75 -6.58
N ALA A 58 -20.45 -6.35 -5.59
CA ALA A 58 -20.95 -7.52 -4.89
C ALA A 58 -22.30 -7.26 -4.22
N ARG A 59 -22.46 -6.11 -3.55
CA ARG A 59 -23.74 -5.71 -2.93
C ARG A 59 -24.86 -5.52 -3.95
N GLU A 60 -24.55 -4.86 -5.06
CA GLU A 60 -25.53 -4.69 -6.14
C GLU A 60 -25.94 -6.02 -6.76
N GLN A 61 -24.97 -6.92 -6.97
CA GLN A 61 -25.23 -8.25 -7.49
C GLN A 61 -26.10 -9.07 -6.53
N SER A 62 -25.75 -9.13 -5.24
CA SER A 62 -26.55 -9.84 -4.24
C SER A 62 -27.98 -9.29 -4.14
N ARG A 63 -28.18 -7.97 -4.27
CA ARG A 63 -29.52 -7.36 -4.32
C ARG A 63 -30.34 -7.85 -5.53
N ARG A 64 -29.69 -8.02 -6.69
CA ARG A 64 -30.34 -8.54 -7.91
C ARG A 64 -30.68 -10.01 -7.77
N GLU A 65 -29.78 -10.81 -7.20
CA GLU A 65 -30.00 -12.24 -6.94
C GLU A 65 -31.15 -12.44 -5.96
N ILE A 66 -31.18 -11.69 -4.85
CA ILE A 66 -32.30 -11.74 -3.90
C ILE A 66 -33.62 -11.36 -4.57
N ALA A 67 -33.64 -10.33 -5.43
CA ALA A 67 -34.85 -9.95 -6.16
C ALA A 67 -35.34 -11.07 -7.11
N ALA A 68 -34.42 -11.77 -7.75
CA ALA A 68 -34.75 -12.94 -8.57
C ALA A 68 -35.35 -14.07 -7.71
N TYR A 69 -34.75 -14.39 -6.56
CA TYR A 69 -35.28 -15.41 -5.65
C TYR A 69 -36.67 -15.09 -5.09
N VAL A 70 -36.94 -13.81 -4.83
CA VAL A 70 -38.29 -13.36 -4.45
C VAL A 70 -39.28 -13.51 -5.60
N ALA A 71 -38.87 -13.19 -6.84
CA ALA A 71 -39.72 -13.35 -8.02
C ALA A 71 -39.98 -14.83 -8.37
N GLU A 72 -39.01 -15.70 -8.14
CA GLU A 72 -39.13 -17.16 -8.27
C GLU A 72 -39.94 -17.78 -7.11
N GLY A 73 -40.14 -17.04 -6.02
CA GLY A 73 -40.86 -17.49 -4.83
C GLY A 73 -40.05 -18.44 -3.93
N SER A 74 -38.74 -18.57 -4.14
CA SER A 74 -37.85 -19.40 -3.32
C SER A 74 -37.46 -18.74 -1.99
N ILE A 75 -37.65 -17.41 -1.88
CA ILE A 75 -37.47 -16.62 -0.65
C ILE A 75 -38.70 -15.74 -0.42
N SER A 76 -39.17 -15.65 0.82
CA SER A 76 -40.25 -14.73 1.23
C SER A 76 -39.78 -13.27 1.14
N PRO A 77 -40.63 -12.32 0.69
CA PRO A 77 -40.31 -10.89 0.71
C PRO A 77 -39.85 -10.37 2.08
N ASP A 78 -40.44 -10.87 3.17
CA ASP A 78 -40.08 -10.47 4.54
C ASP A 78 -38.67 -10.93 4.92
N ASP A 79 -38.29 -12.14 4.49
CA ASP A 79 -36.95 -12.69 4.71
C ASP A 79 -35.91 -11.98 3.85
N ALA A 80 -36.25 -11.66 2.59
CA ALA A 80 -35.41 -10.85 1.72
C ALA A 80 -35.14 -9.46 2.32
N ALA A 81 -36.16 -8.80 2.88
CA ALA A 81 -36.00 -7.52 3.55
C ALA A 81 -35.04 -7.61 4.76
N ARG A 82 -35.11 -8.69 5.54
CA ARG A 82 -34.19 -8.96 6.65
C ARG A 82 -32.75 -9.20 6.18
N LEU A 83 -32.56 -10.01 5.14
CA LEU A 83 -31.23 -10.28 4.56
C LEU A 83 -30.55 -9.02 4.02
N LEU A 84 -31.31 -8.16 3.35
CA LEU A 84 -30.81 -6.87 2.85
C LEU A 84 -30.45 -5.91 3.99
N ALA A 85 -31.28 -5.86 5.05
CA ALA A 85 -31.02 -5.03 6.22
C ALA A 85 -29.76 -5.47 6.99
N ASP A 86 -29.48 -6.78 7.05
CA ASP A 86 -28.29 -7.31 7.70
C ASP A 86 -27.00 -7.05 6.92
N GLY A 87 -27.06 -7.10 5.58
CA GLY A 87 -25.92 -6.83 4.70
C GLY A 87 -25.42 -5.38 4.69
N ASP A 88 -26.26 -4.43 5.09
CA ASP A 88 -25.94 -3.00 5.16
C ASP A 88 -25.43 -2.54 6.53
N LYS A 89 -25.43 -3.41 7.54
CA LYS A 89 -24.93 -3.04 8.86
C LYS A 89 -23.43 -2.71 8.77
N PRO A 90 -23.00 -1.52 9.23
CA PRO A 90 -21.58 -1.26 9.37
C PRO A 90 -21.04 -2.30 10.35
N SER A 91 -20.17 -3.18 9.87
CA SER A 91 -19.45 -4.11 10.75
C SER A 91 -18.88 -3.25 11.86
N CYS A 92 -19.16 -3.59 13.11
CA CYS A 92 -18.57 -2.98 14.30
C CYS A 92 -17.05 -3.19 14.26
N ARG A 93 -16.37 -2.37 13.45
CA ARG A 93 -14.95 -2.44 13.13
C ARG A 93 -14.23 -1.44 14.02
N GLY A 94 -13.90 -1.90 15.21
CA GLY A 94 -12.81 -1.40 16.04
C GLY A 94 -13.05 -0.07 16.73
N LYS A 95 -13.51 -0.11 18.00
CA LYS A 95 -12.96 0.82 18.99
C LYS A 95 -11.45 0.57 19.05
N ARG A 96 -10.67 1.46 18.47
CA ARG A 96 -9.26 1.60 18.86
C ARG A 96 -9.27 2.37 20.17
N ALA A 97 -8.99 1.67 21.26
CA ALA A 97 -8.50 2.28 22.49
C ALA A 97 -7.12 2.87 22.24
#